data_AF-A0A3C0A9P0-F1
#
_entry.id   AF-A0A3C0A9P0-F1
#
_cell.length_a   1.000
_cell.length_b   1.000
_cell.length_c   1.000
_cell.angle_alpha   90.00
_cell.angle_beta   90.00
_cell.angle_gamma   90.00
#
_symmetry.space_group_name_H-M   'P 1'
#
loop_
_entity.id
_entity.type
_entity.pdbx_description
1 polymer ?
#
loop_
_entity_poly.entity_id
_entity_poly.type
_entity_poly.pdbx_seq_one_letter_code
_entity_poly.pdbx_strand_id
1 'polypeptide(L)'
;EVNGPVKKQGWFLHANTGDEWLLRLSFRVKRNTFKQDELRDQLALKSLDDLDELPIYGRSNRVRVKNLKGPWQEVSLTIHWQEEIATPGFQEFLETACESYLGLIHREEIKPEEIMPWKVLKKKWHLSRKGFPNNKRVRWDAELLESLFDLLEQTYPEASYQWDSKSLVNLSHAGKKKPFLTVHTKRREGVDLTLQGTAGQITLGKIADLGDEREIKTDARGKEQARIRFTQKKQVESKSFKALLTSIK
;
A
#
# COMPACT_ATOMS: atom_id res chain seq x y z
N GLU A 1 -5.02 -9.60 -29.88
CA GLU A 1 -5.01 -9.15 -28.47
C GLU A 1 -4.46 -7.73 -28.41
N VAL A 2 -5.13 -6.83 -27.68
CA VAL A 2 -4.66 -5.48 -27.38
C VAL A 2 -4.24 -5.46 -25.92
N ASN A 3 -2.95 -5.19 -25.67
CA ASN A 3 -2.37 -5.16 -24.34
C ASN A 3 -2.47 -3.77 -23.71
N GLY A 4 -2.42 -3.73 -22.37
CA GLY A 4 -2.15 -2.48 -21.67
C GLY A 4 -0.73 -1.96 -21.95
N PRO A 5 -0.46 -0.68 -21.66
CA PRO A 5 0.86 -0.05 -21.79
C PRO A 5 1.98 -0.81 -21.05
N VAL A 6 1.65 -1.54 -19.97
CA VAL A 6 2.58 -2.42 -19.27
C VAL A 6 2.10 -3.87 -19.32
N LYS A 7 2.91 -4.76 -19.93
CA LYS A 7 2.59 -6.18 -20.19
C LYS A 7 2.17 -6.98 -18.94
N LYS A 8 2.63 -6.60 -17.74
CA LYS A 8 2.28 -7.26 -16.47
C LYS A 8 0.83 -6.98 -16.01
N GLN A 9 0.23 -5.90 -16.49
CA GLN A 9 -1.10 -5.43 -16.06
C GLN A 9 -2.24 -6.14 -16.79
N GLY A 10 -1.89 -7.00 -17.76
CA GLY A 10 -2.82 -7.81 -18.54
C GLY A 10 -3.22 -7.15 -19.86
N TRP A 11 -4.25 -7.74 -20.46
CA TRP A 11 -4.82 -7.33 -21.74
C TRP A 11 -6.07 -6.47 -21.53
N PHE A 12 -6.32 -5.56 -22.47
CA PHE A 12 -7.54 -4.77 -22.54
C PHE A 12 -8.61 -5.48 -23.38
N LEU A 13 -8.24 -5.95 -24.58
CA LEU A 13 -9.15 -6.56 -25.54
C LEU A 13 -8.59 -7.85 -26.12
N HIS A 14 -9.39 -8.90 -26.10
CA HIS A 14 -9.21 -10.10 -26.92
C HIS A 14 -10.24 -10.11 -28.06
N ALA A 15 -9.75 -10.13 -29.29
CA ALA A 15 -10.57 -10.37 -30.48
C ALA A 15 -10.27 -11.79 -30.98
N ASN A 16 -11.28 -12.67 -30.97
CA ASN A 16 -11.19 -14.03 -31.46
C ASN A 16 -11.95 -14.17 -32.78
N THR A 17 -11.24 -14.57 -33.82
CA THR A 17 -11.69 -14.72 -35.20
C THR A 17 -11.76 -16.18 -35.64
N GLY A 18 -11.75 -17.13 -34.69
CA GLY A 18 -11.76 -18.56 -34.98
C GLY A 18 -13.13 -19.13 -35.36
N ASP A 19 -14.21 -18.38 -35.14
CA ASP A 19 -15.55 -18.75 -35.56
C ASP A 19 -15.78 -18.27 -37.01
N GLU A 20 -16.41 -19.08 -37.86
CA GLU A 20 -16.57 -18.82 -39.31
C GLU A 20 -17.37 -17.53 -39.60
N TRP A 21 -18.36 -17.23 -38.74
CA TRP A 21 -19.31 -16.14 -38.96
C TRP A 21 -19.23 -15.05 -37.90
N LEU A 22 -18.58 -15.31 -36.76
CA LEU A 22 -18.71 -14.46 -35.58
C LEU A 22 -17.35 -13.96 -35.09
N LEU A 23 -17.25 -12.66 -34.86
CA LEU A 23 -16.15 -12.03 -34.15
C LEU A 23 -16.49 -11.94 -32.67
N ARG A 24 -15.72 -12.62 -31.82
CA ARG A 24 -15.89 -12.52 -30.37
C ARG A 24 -14.90 -11.51 -29.80
N LEU A 25 -15.42 -10.41 -29.27
CA LEU A 25 -14.66 -9.39 -28.57
C LEU A 25 -14.84 -9.57 -27.06
N SER A 26 -13.75 -9.68 -26.31
CA SER A 26 -13.78 -9.71 -24.85
C SER A 26 -12.95 -8.56 -24.32
N PHE A 27 -13.57 -7.70 -23.52
CA PHE A 27 -12.95 -6.52 -22.90
C PHE A 27 -12.75 -6.75 -21.42
N ARG A 28 -11.61 -6.34 -20.89
CA ARG A 28 -11.36 -6.24 -19.45
C ARG A 28 -11.55 -4.82 -18.98
N VAL A 29 -12.35 -4.66 -17.94
CA VAL A 29 -12.65 -3.37 -17.29
C VAL A 29 -12.66 -3.54 -15.78
N LYS A 30 -12.82 -2.44 -15.05
CA LYS A 30 -12.98 -2.49 -13.59
C LYS A 30 -14.28 -3.22 -13.21
N ARG A 31 -14.23 -3.95 -12.09
CA ARG A 31 -15.38 -4.62 -11.51
C ARG A 31 -16.57 -3.67 -11.38
N ASN A 32 -17.76 -4.15 -11.77
CA ASN A 32 -19.03 -3.40 -11.72
C ASN A 32 -19.06 -2.13 -12.59
N THR A 33 -18.32 -2.08 -13.70
CA THR A 33 -18.40 -0.93 -14.64
C THR A 33 -19.70 -0.96 -15.42
N PHE A 34 -20.06 -2.13 -15.96
CA PHE A 34 -21.28 -2.33 -16.76
C PHE A 34 -22.27 -3.25 -16.06
N LYS A 35 -23.56 -3.01 -16.29
CA LYS A 35 -24.63 -3.97 -16.05
C LYS A 35 -25.06 -4.58 -17.39
N GLN A 36 -25.38 -5.87 -17.39
CA GLN A 36 -25.62 -6.59 -18.63
C GLN A 36 -26.85 -6.08 -19.40
N ASP A 37 -27.97 -5.87 -18.72
CA ASP A 37 -29.22 -5.46 -19.38
C ASP A 37 -29.12 -4.03 -19.94
N GLU A 38 -28.56 -3.09 -19.17
CA GLU A 38 -28.32 -1.71 -19.62
C GLU A 38 -27.40 -1.68 -20.85
N LEU A 39 -26.31 -2.46 -20.83
CA LEU A 39 -25.38 -2.52 -21.96
C LEU A 39 -25.98 -3.21 -23.19
N ARG A 40 -26.81 -4.24 -22.99
CA ARG A 40 -27.53 -4.89 -24.09
C ARG A 40 -28.45 -3.89 -24.79
N ASP A 41 -29.20 -3.12 -24.01
CA ASP A 41 -30.15 -2.16 -24.54
C ASP A 41 -29.41 -0.98 -25.23
N GLN A 42 -28.26 -0.56 -24.71
CA GLN A 42 -27.39 0.45 -25.32
C GLN A 42 -26.81 0.00 -26.67
N LEU A 43 -26.33 -1.24 -26.77
CA LEU A 43 -25.70 -1.78 -27.98
C LEU A 43 -26.72 -2.26 -29.02
N ALA A 44 -27.94 -2.57 -28.58
CA ALA A 44 -29.06 -2.99 -29.43
C ALA A 44 -28.72 -4.09 -30.46
N LEU A 45 -27.84 -5.02 -30.10
CA LEU A 45 -27.46 -6.13 -30.97
C LEU A 45 -28.64 -7.09 -31.16
N LYS A 46 -29.02 -7.33 -32.41
CA LYS A 46 -30.06 -8.32 -32.75
C LYS A 46 -29.68 -9.71 -32.27
N SER A 47 -30.66 -10.50 -31.82
CA SER A 47 -30.43 -11.91 -31.50
C SER A 47 -29.92 -12.66 -32.73
N LEU A 48 -29.15 -13.73 -32.53
CA LEU A 48 -28.71 -14.56 -33.66
C LEU A 48 -29.90 -15.23 -34.37
N ASP A 49 -30.95 -15.56 -33.62
CA ASP A 49 -32.19 -16.15 -34.17
C ASP A 49 -32.96 -15.15 -35.06
N ASP A 50 -32.69 -13.83 -34.94
CA ASP A 50 -33.31 -12.78 -35.77
C ASP A 50 -32.44 -12.40 -36.99
N LEU A 51 -31.33 -13.13 -37.21
CA LEU A 51 -30.45 -12.96 -38.36
C LEU A 51 -30.76 -14.04 -39.40
N ASP A 52 -31.75 -13.77 -40.26
CA ASP A 52 -32.22 -14.70 -41.31
C ASP A 52 -31.11 -15.18 -42.28
N GLU A 53 -30.00 -14.44 -42.34
CA GLU A 53 -28.87 -14.68 -43.26
C GLU A 53 -27.81 -15.66 -42.73
N LEU A 54 -27.91 -16.08 -41.46
CA LEU A 54 -26.95 -16.99 -40.84
C LEU A 54 -27.54 -18.37 -40.54
N PRO A 55 -26.87 -19.49 -40.93
CA PRO A 55 -27.31 -20.84 -40.61
C PRO A 55 -26.98 -21.23 -39.16
N ILE A 56 -27.06 -20.28 -38.22
CA ILE A 56 -26.66 -20.46 -36.81
C ILE A 56 -27.91 -20.36 -35.95
N TYR A 57 -28.28 -21.47 -35.33
CA TYR A 57 -29.35 -21.50 -34.33
C TYR A 57 -28.75 -21.36 -32.93
N GLY A 58 -29.18 -20.36 -32.17
CA GLY A 58 -28.64 -20.17 -30.83
C GLY A 58 -29.18 -18.96 -30.11
N ARG A 59 -29.91 -19.21 -29.02
CA ARG A 59 -30.37 -18.21 -28.03
C ARG A 59 -29.24 -17.56 -27.21
N SER A 60 -27.99 -17.67 -27.66
CA SER A 60 -26.87 -17.13 -26.90
C SER A 60 -26.93 -15.61 -26.93
N ASN A 61 -27.07 -15.01 -25.74
CA ASN A 61 -27.04 -13.56 -25.59
C ASN A 61 -25.71 -13.01 -26.11
N ARG A 62 -25.77 -12.11 -27.10
CA ARG A 62 -24.59 -11.55 -27.79
C ARG A 62 -23.84 -10.53 -26.94
N VAL A 63 -24.44 -10.09 -25.83
CA VAL A 63 -23.83 -9.25 -24.81
C VAL A 63 -23.80 -10.02 -23.51
N ARG A 64 -22.59 -10.25 -22.98
CA ARG A 64 -22.40 -10.93 -21.70
C ARG A 64 -21.48 -10.12 -20.80
N VAL A 65 -21.90 -9.92 -19.55
CA VAL A 65 -21.10 -9.22 -18.55
C VAL A 65 -20.87 -10.12 -17.35
N LYS A 66 -19.60 -10.33 -16.98
CA LYS A 66 -19.22 -11.20 -15.86
C LYS A 66 -18.14 -10.55 -15.00
N ASN A 67 -18.36 -10.48 -13.69
CA ASN A 67 -17.29 -10.14 -12.75
C ASN A 67 -16.31 -11.32 -12.61
N LEU A 68 -15.01 -11.05 -12.74
CA LEU A 68 -13.95 -12.03 -12.57
C LEU A 68 -13.36 -11.95 -11.14
N LYS A 69 -12.36 -12.79 -10.86
CA LYS A 69 -11.58 -12.71 -9.62
C LYS A 69 -10.75 -11.42 -9.61
N GLY A 70 -10.67 -10.77 -8.45
CA GLY A 70 -9.94 -9.52 -8.30
C GLY A 70 -10.75 -8.30 -8.77
N PRO A 71 -10.09 -7.21 -9.20
CA PRO A 71 -10.76 -5.96 -9.50
C PRO A 71 -11.35 -5.91 -10.92
N TRP A 72 -11.51 -7.06 -11.58
CA TRP A 72 -11.84 -7.18 -13.00
C TRP A 72 -13.29 -7.55 -13.26
N GLN A 73 -13.85 -6.99 -14.33
CA GLN A 73 -15.06 -7.44 -15.02
C GLN A 73 -14.70 -7.69 -16.48
N GLU A 74 -15.31 -8.73 -17.05
CA GLU A 74 -15.20 -9.10 -18.45
C GLU A 74 -16.53 -8.79 -19.15
N VAL A 75 -16.45 -8.08 -20.26
CA VAL A 75 -17.56 -7.83 -21.18
C VAL A 75 -17.27 -8.58 -22.47
N SER A 76 -18.09 -9.56 -22.82
CA SER A 76 -17.98 -10.32 -24.05
C SER A 76 -19.09 -9.92 -25.01
N LEU A 77 -18.70 -9.53 -26.22
CA LEU A 77 -19.58 -9.19 -27.33
C LEU A 77 -19.37 -10.18 -28.48
N THR A 78 -20.45 -10.57 -29.12
CA THR A 78 -20.44 -11.43 -30.31
C THR A 78 -20.95 -10.60 -31.49
N ILE A 79 -20.06 -10.26 -32.41
CA ILE A 79 -20.29 -9.34 -33.53
C ILE A 79 -20.30 -10.14 -34.84
N HIS A 80 -21.15 -9.77 -35.78
CA HIS A 80 -21.14 -10.34 -37.13
C HIS A 80 -20.86 -9.25 -38.16
N TRP A 81 -21.61 -8.16 -38.09
CA TRP A 81 -21.54 -7.05 -39.06
C TRP A 81 -20.73 -5.88 -38.53
N GLN A 82 -20.08 -5.13 -39.43
CA GLN A 82 -19.36 -3.92 -39.05
C GLN A 82 -20.34 -2.82 -38.58
N GLU A 83 -21.54 -2.72 -39.16
CA GLU A 83 -22.52 -1.70 -38.78
C GLU A 83 -22.97 -1.84 -37.31
N GLU A 84 -22.90 -3.05 -36.73
CA GLU A 84 -23.25 -3.31 -35.34
C GLU A 84 -22.32 -2.59 -34.34
N ILE A 85 -21.08 -2.32 -34.75
CA ILE A 85 -20.08 -1.64 -33.94
C ILE A 85 -19.75 -0.22 -34.45
N ALA A 86 -20.23 0.14 -35.64
CA ALA A 86 -20.16 1.50 -36.17
C ALA A 86 -21.33 2.37 -35.66
N THR A 87 -21.64 2.28 -34.37
CA THR A 87 -22.75 3.00 -33.74
C THR A 87 -22.26 3.95 -32.65
N PRO A 88 -22.98 5.06 -32.37
CA PRO A 88 -22.64 5.94 -31.24
C PRO A 88 -22.66 5.20 -29.89
N GLY A 89 -23.60 4.25 -29.71
CA GLY A 89 -23.68 3.46 -28.49
C GLY A 89 -22.46 2.55 -28.27
N PHE A 90 -21.92 1.97 -29.35
CA PHE A 90 -20.68 1.22 -29.26
C PHE A 90 -19.46 2.11 -28.96
N GLN A 91 -19.41 3.31 -29.55
CA GLN A 91 -18.34 4.27 -29.29
C GLN A 91 -18.33 4.70 -27.81
N GLU A 92 -19.47 5.03 -27.23
CA GLU A 92 -19.60 5.38 -25.81
C GLU A 92 -19.21 4.21 -24.89
N PHE A 93 -19.63 2.99 -25.25
CA PHE A 93 -19.18 1.77 -24.57
C PHE A 93 -17.64 1.65 -24.60
N LEU A 94 -17.03 1.83 -25.77
CA LEU A 94 -15.60 1.66 -25.95
C LEU A 94 -14.79 2.71 -25.18
N GLU A 95 -15.25 3.96 -25.17
CA GLU A 95 -14.65 5.04 -24.38
C GLU A 95 -14.72 4.71 -22.89
N THR A 96 -15.90 4.34 -22.39
CA THR A 96 -16.09 3.95 -20.98
C THR A 96 -15.23 2.74 -20.60
N ALA A 97 -15.13 1.75 -21.49
CA ALA A 97 -14.29 0.57 -21.28
C ALA A 97 -12.80 0.94 -21.22
N CYS A 98 -12.33 1.80 -22.12
CA CYS A 98 -10.97 2.33 -22.14
C CYS A 98 -10.67 3.09 -20.84
N GLU A 99 -11.51 4.05 -20.45
CA GLU A 99 -11.33 4.84 -19.23
C GLU A 99 -11.33 3.97 -17.97
N SER A 100 -12.22 2.99 -17.90
CA SER A 100 -12.29 2.04 -16.77
C SER A 100 -11.04 1.18 -16.67
N TYR A 101 -10.56 0.65 -17.80
CA TYR A 101 -9.34 -0.13 -17.87
C TYR A 101 -8.11 0.72 -17.52
N LEU A 102 -7.95 1.87 -18.18
CA LEU A 102 -6.87 2.83 -17.93
C LEU A 102 -6.88 3.30 -16.48
N GLY A 103 -8.03 3.64 -15.90
CA GLY A 103 -8.13 4.05 -14.49
C GLY A 103 -7.75 2.95 -13.50
N LEU A 104 -7.89 1.68 -13.86
CA LEU A 104 -7.48 0.55 -13.04
C LEU A 104 -5.97 0.25 -13.16
N ILE A 105 -5.39 0.36 -14.35
CA ILE A 105 -3.96 0.16 -14.55
C ILE A 105 -3.11 1.37 -14.17
N HIS A 106 -3.64 2.60 -14.27
CA HIS A 106 -3.00 3.81 -13.75
C HIS A 106 -3.11 3.89 -12.23
N ARG A 107 -4.09 3.22 -11.61
CA ARG A 107 -4.01 2.94 -10.16
C ARG A 107 -2.81 2.08 -9.80
N GLU A 108 -2.25 1.30 -10.72
CA GLU A 108 -0.98 0.60 -10.51
C GLU A 108 0.26 1.48 -10.78
N GLU A 109 0.12 2.68 -11.37
CA GLU A 109 1.01 3.81 -11.08
C GLU A 109 0.66 4.36 -9.70
N ILE A 110 0.78 3.52 -8.68
CA ILE A 110 0.53 3.92 -7.31
C ILE A 110 1.59 4.97 -6.99
N LYS A 111 1.15 6.18 -6.63
CA LYS A 111 2.04 7.22 -6.11
C LYS A 111 2.89 6.58 -5.01
N PRO A 112 4.23 6.71 -5.01
CA PRO A 112 5.08 6.13 -3.97
C PRO A 112 4.63 6.50 -2.55
N GLU A 113 3.95 7.64 -2.41
CA GLU A 113 3.29 8.14 -1.20
C GLU A 113 2.16 7.25 -0.67
N GLU A 114 1.47 6.47 -1.51
CA GLU A 114 0.38 5.59 -1.12
C GLU A 114 0.86 4.17 -0.79
N ILE A 115 1.90 3.64 -1.48
CA ILE A 115 2.48 2.32 -1.16
C ILE A 115 3.49 2.41 -0.01
N MET A 116 4.39 3.40 -0.09
CA MET A 116 5.53 3.60 0.78
C MET A 116 5.57 5.04 1.30
N PRO A 117 4.49 5.53 1.96
CA PRO A 117 4.42 6.89 2.48
C PRO A 117 5.64 7.26 3.34
N TRP A 118 6.23 6.30 4.05
CA TRP A 118 7.42 6.51 4.87
C TRP A 118 8.67 6.90 4.08
N LYS A 119 8.86 6.39 2.85
CA LYS A 119 10.02 6.78 2.01
C LYS A 119 9.91 8.21 1.50
N VAL A 120 8.69 8.71 1.32
CA VAL A 120 8.44 10.06 0.80
C VAL A 120 8.33 11.07 1.95
N LEU A 121 7.46 10.80 2.93
CA LEU A 121 7.17 11.70 4.05
C LEU A 121 8.26 11.67 5.14
N LYS A 122 9.09 10.62 5.20
CA LYS A 122 10.22 10.49 6.15
C LYS A 122 9.80 10.83 7.58
N LYS A 123 10.43 11.82 8.24
CA LYS A 123 10.09 12.27 9.61
C LYS A 123 8.58 12.53 9.79
N LYS A 124 7.91 13.16 8.81
CA LYS A 124 6.47 13.43 8.88
C LYS A 124 5.63 12.16 8.95
N TRP A 125 6.03 11.06 8.30
CA TRP A 125 5.33 9.78 8.43
C TRP A 125 5.42 9.25 9.85
N HIS A 126 6.61 9.29 10.45
CA HIS A 126 6.85 8.71 11.77
C HIS A 126 6.07 9.45 12.87
N LEU A 127 6.01 10.78 12.80
CA LEU A 127 5.24 11.61 13.76
C LEU A 127 3.72 11.57 13.52
N SER A 128 3.28 11.13 12.34
CA SER A 128 1.86 11.06 11.98
C SER A 128 1.11 9.91 12.68
N ARG A 129 -0.19 10.09 12.92
CA ARG A 129 -1.12 9.01 13.32
C ARG A 129 -1.50 8.06 12.18
N LYS A 130 -1.04 8.31 10.95
CA LYS A 130 -1.23 7.40 9.81
C LYS A 130 -0.28 6.20 9.92
N GLY A 131 -0.71 5.05 9.40
CA GLY A 131 0.11 3.83 9.32
C GLY A 131 -0.07 2.80 10.44
N PHE A 132 -0.93 3.07 11.43
CA PHE A 132 -1.35 2.03 12.39
C PHE A 132 -2.41 1.11 11.75
N PRO A 133 -2.46 -0.18 12.12
CA PRO A 133 -3.55 -1.08 11.69
C PRO A 133 -4.92 -0.53 12.11
N ASN A 134 -5.92 -0.62 11.20
CA ASN A 134 -7.28 -0.13 11.45
C ASN A 134 -7.97 -0.84 12.64
N ASN A 135 -8.96 -0.16 13.25
CA ASN A 135 -9.85 -0.64 14.32
C ASN A 135 -9.23 -0.96 15.69
N LYS A 136 -8.03 -0.48 16.00
CA LYS A 136 -7.46 -0.63 17.36
C LYS A 136 -6.95 0.70 17.90
N ARG A 137 -7.28 1.01 19.16
CA ARG A 137 -6.79 2.21 19.85
C ARG A 137 -5.27 2.14 20.03
N VAL A 138 -4.60 3.26 19.79
CA VAL A 138 -3.19 3.49 20.12
C VAL A 138 -3.14 4.01 21.55
N ARG A 139 -2.29 3.43 22.40
CA ARG A 139 -2.25 3.68 23.86
C ARG A 139 -1.53 4.97 24.27
N TRP A 140 -0.93 5.66 23.33
CA TRP A 140 -0.04 6.79 23.56
C TRP A 140 -0.34 7.92 22.57
N ASP A 141 0.01 9.14 22.95
CA ASP A 141 -0.27 10.36 22.18
C ASP A 141 0.89 10.75 21.26
N ALA A 142 0.57 11.35 20.11
CA ALA A 142 1.57 11.71 19.09
C ALA A 142 2.68 12.62 19.63
N GLU A 143 2.35 13.51 20.58
CA GLU A 143 3.29 14.41 21.26
C GLU A 143 4.47 13.68 21.95
N LEU A 144 4.29 12.41 22.32
CA LEU A 144 5.36 11.61 22.90
C LEU A 144 6.50 11.44 21.89
N LEU A 145 6.19 11.12 20.62
CA LEU A 145 7.20 10.97 19.58
C LEU A 145 7.88 12.30 19.25
N GLU A 146 7.13 13.38 19.23
CA GLU A 146 7.68 14.72 19.01
C GLU A 146 8.70 15.06 20.12
N SER A 147 8.29 14.97 21.38
CA SER A 147 9.17 15.21 22.53
C SER A 147 10.39 14.29 22.55
N LEU A 148 10.22 13.00 22.20
CA LEU A 148 11.34 12.06 22.11
C LEU A 148 12.34 12.45 21.02
N PHE A 149 11.87 12.72 19.80
CA PHE A 149 12.79 13.05 18.70
C PHE A 149 13.45 14.42 18.89
N ASP A 150 12.76 15.40 19.47
CA ASP A 150 13.36 16.69 19.84
C ASP A 150 14.49 16.49 20.85
N LEU A 151 14.29 15.63 21.86
CA LEU A 151 15.33 15.30 22.83
C LEU A 151 16.51 14.56 22.19
N LEU A 152 16.25 13.63 21.27
CA LEU A 152 17.31 12.90 20.55
C LEU A 152 18.14 13.84 19.66
N GLU A 153 17.48 14.76 18.96
CA GLU A 153 18.13 15.76 18.09
C GLU A 153 18.98 16.74 18.92
N GLN A 154 18.54 17.13 20.10
CA GLN A 154 19.33 17.94 21.04
C GLN A 154 20.53 17.16 21.61
N THR A 155 20.37 15.88 21.92
CA THR A 155 21.42 15.07 22.56
C THR A 155 22.49 14.62 21.57
N TYR A 156 22.05 14.22 20.37
CA TYR A 156 22.88 13.68 19.29
C TYR A 156 22.70 14.48 17.99
N PRO A 157 23.12 15.75 17.94
CA PRO A 157 22.96 16.60 16.75
C PRO A 157 23.73 16.05 15.52
N GLU A 158 24.85 15.38 15.76
CA GLU A 158 25.72 14.79 14.72
C GLU A 158 25.29 13.37 14.30
N ALA A 159 24.18 12.84 14.83
CA ALA A 159 23.70 11.51 14.46
C ALA A 159 22.99 11.53 13.10
N SER A 160 23.18 10.47 12.32
CA SER A 160 22.42 10.24 11.09
C SER A 160 21.11 9.54 11.40
N TYR A 161 19.99 10.19 11.07
CA TYR A 161 18.64 9.65 11.25
C TYR A 161 18.13 9.01 9.95
N GLN A 162 17.84 7.71 9.99
CA GLN A 162 17.32 6.94 8.87
C GLN A 162 15.81 6.78 9.01
N TRP A 163 15.05 7.53 8.19
CA TRP A 163 13.58 7.60 8.22
C TRP A 163 12.91 6.70 7.17
N ASP A 164 13.69 5.87 6.48
CA ASP A 164 13.30 5.20 5.24
C ASP A 164 12.57 3.87 5.51
N SER A 165 12.44 3.51 6.79
CA SER A 165 11.82 2.28 7.26
C SER A 165 10.37 2.53 7.70
N LYS A 166 9.47 1.59 7.40
CA LYS A 166 8.02 1.76 7.63
C LYS A 166 7.63 2.07 9.07
N SER A 167 8.31 1.47 10.04
CA SER A 167 7.86 1.44 11.44
C SER A 167 8.95 1.80 12.45
N LEU A 168 10.18 1.99 12.00
CA LEU A 168 11.33 2.27 12.86
C LEU A 168 12.20 3.37 12.29
N VAL A 169 12.94 4.03 13.16
CA VAL A 169 13.93 5.06 12.84
C VAL A 169 15.23 4.64 13.49
N ASN A 170 16.29 4.55 12.70
CA ASN A 170 17.62 4.20 13.18
C ASN A 170 18.48 5.45 13.30
N LEU A 171 19.23 5.54 14.39
CA LEU A 171 20.25 6.55 14.62
C LEU A 171 21.62 5.87 14.64
N SER A 172 22.52 6.39 13.82
CA SER A 172 23.91 5.95 13.73
C SER A 172 24.83 7.16 13.90
N HIS A 173 26.01 6.97 14.49
CA HIS A 173 27.04 8.01 14.43
C HIS A 173 27.47 8.25 12.98
N ALA A 174 27.86 9.48 12.65
CA ALA A 174 28.38 9.84 11.34
C ALA A 174 29.43 8.83 10.84
N GLY A 175 29.22 8.29 9.64
CA GLY A 175 30.11 7.30 9.02
C GLY A 175 30.00 5.85 9.51
N LYS A 176 29.26 5.57 10.60
CA LYS A 176 29.05 4.19 11.09
C LYS A 176 27.78 3.57 10.48
N LYS A 177 27.89 2.32 10.00
CA LYS A 177 26.74 1.57 9.45
C LYS A 177 25.80 1.01 10.51
N LYS A 178 26.33 0.67 11.70
CA LYS A 178 25.53 0.05 12.77
C LYS A 178 24.84 1.12 13.61
N PRO A 179 23.50 1.04 13.79
CA PRO A 179 22.80 1.98 14.65
C PRO A 179 23.11 1.70 16.11
N PHE A 180 23.30 2.76 16.88
CA PHE A 180 23.41 2.68 18.34
C PHE A 180 22.05 2.87 19.02
N LEU A 181 21.07 3.45 18.31
CA LEU A 181 19.73 3.67 18.81
C LEU A 181 18.69 3.40 17.72
N THR A 182 17.61 2.69 18.07
CA THR A 182 16.47 2.43 17.20
C THR A 182 15.17 2.78 17.89
N VAL A 183 14.30 3.55 17.23
CA VAL A 183 12.97 3.91 17.74
C VAL A 183 11.90 3.24 16.89
N HIS A 184 11.06 2.40 17.48
CA HIS A 184 9.84 1.89 16.86
C HIS A 184 8.67 2.84 17.10
N THR A 185 8.17 3.43 16.01
CA THR A 185 7.20 4.54 16.02
C THR A 185 5.78 4.12 15.69
N LYS A 186 5.58 2.88 15.22
CA LYS A 186 4.28 2.35 14.74
C LYS A 186 3.78 1.13 15.51
N ARG A 187 4.04 1.08 16.83
CA ARG A 187 3.50 0.06 17.74
C ARG A 187 2.35 0.67 18.54
N ARG A 188 1.25 -0.06 18.70
CA ARG A 188 0.03 0.50 19.34
C ARG A 188 0.18 0.55 20.86
N GLU A 189 1.00 -0.32 21.41
CA GLU A 189 1.19 -0.55 22.84
C GLU A 189 2.06 0.53 23.48
N GLY A 190 2.98 1.13 22.72
CA GLY A 190 3.91 2.17 23.16
C GLY A 190 4.96 2.47 22.09
N VAL A 191 5.79 3.48 22.33
CA VAL A 191 6.99 3.76 21.54
C VAL A 191 8.16 3.00 22.16
N ASP A 192 8.72 2.05 21.39
CA ASP A 192 9.83 1.24 21.88
C ASP A 192 11.14 1.85 21.39
N LEU A 193 12.01 2.22 22.32
CA LEU A 193 13.36 2.70 22.07
C LEU A 193 14.36 1.64 22.48
N THR A 194 15.28 1.32 21.57
CA THR A 194 16.34 0.34 21.79
C THR A 194 17.69 1.03 21.72
N LEU A 195 18.49 0.90 22.77
CA LEU A 195 19.85 1.43 22.88
C LEU A 195 20.85 0.29 22.81
N GLN A 196 21.99 0.54 22.16
CA GLN A 196 23.15 -0.33 22.20
C GLN A 196 24.28 0.39 22.92
N GLY A 197 24.87 -0.28 23.90
CA GLY A 197 26.03 0.19 24.66
C GLY A 197 27.08 -0.89 24.78
N THR A 198 28.26 -0.51 25.23
CA THR A 198 29.28 -1.44 25.72
C THR A 198 29.00 -1.83 27.17
N ALA A 199 29.59 -2.93 27.63
CA ALA A 199 29.43 -3.42 29.00
C ALA A 199 29.54 -2.29 30.06
N GLY A 200 28.56 -2.24 30.96
CA GLY A 200 28.48 -1.27 32.07
C GLY A 200 27.90 0.10 31.70
N GLN A 201 27.67 0.40 30.42
CA GLN A 201 27.00 1.65 30.04
C GLN A 201 25.50 1.59 30.34
N ILE A 202 24.88 0.42 30.16
CA ILE A 202 23.43 0.22 30.29
C ILE A 202 23.16 -0.86 31.36
N THR A 203 23.19 -0.44 32.63
CA THR A 203 22.91 -1.33 33.76
C THR A 203 21.42 -1.36 34.11
N LEU A 204 20.98 -2.45 34.75
CA LEU A 204 19.59 -2.61 35.20
C LEU A 204 19.13 -1.43 36.08
N GLY A 205 20.00 -0.96 36.98
CA GLY A 205 19.70 0.19 37.86
C GLY A 205 19.45 1.49 37.10
N LYS A 206 20.13 1.73 35.97
CA LYS A 206 19.93 2.96 35.17
C LYS A 206 18.59 2.99 34.43
N ILE A 207 18.00 1.82 34.17
CA ILE A 207 16.75 1.71 33.40
C ILE A 207 15.56 1.20 34.23
N ALA A 208 15.77 0.90 35.52
CA ALA A 208 14.79 0.23 36.37
C ALA A 208 13.43 0.96 36.41
N ASP A 209 13.47 2.29 36.37
CA ASP A 209 12.30 3.17 36.49
C ASP A 209 11.95 3.87 35.16
N LEU A 210 12.53 3.43 34.04
CA LEU A 210 12.30 4.04 32.73
C LEU A 210 11.18 3.32 31.97
N GLY A 211 10.19 4.11 31.54
CA GLY A 211 9.08 3.61 30.72
C GLY A 211 8.15 2.64 31.46
N ASP A 212 7.22 2.06 30.73
CA ASP A 212 6.27 1.06 31.25
C ASP A 212 6.86 -0.35 31.20
N GLU A 213 7.62 -0.66 30.16
CA GLU A 213 8.30 -1.95 29.96
C GLU A 213 9.78 -1.72 29.66
N ARG A 214 10.65 -2.59 30.18
CA ARG A 214 12.08 -2.57 29.90
C ARG A 214 12.67 -3.97 29.87
N GLU A 215 13.67 -4.16 29.02
CA GLU A 215 14.39 -5.41 28.84
C GLU A 215 15.87 -5.10 28.56
N ILE A 216 16.79 -5.86 29.18
CA ILE A 216 18.23 -5.82 28.85
C ILE A 216 18.63 -7.17 28.28
N LYS A 217 19.37 -7.13 27.18
CA LYS A 217 20.07 -8.29 26.62
C LYS A 217 21.55 -7.99 26.55
N THR A 218 22.36 -8.94 27.02
CA THR A 218 23.81 -8.87 26.87
C THR A 218 24.23 -9.98 25.91
N ASP A 219 24.93 -9.62 24.84
CA ASP A 219 25.44 -10.61 23.90
C ASP A 219 26.74 -11.27 24.41
N ALA A 220 27.15 -12.37 23.77
CA ALA A 220 28.38 -13.09 24.12
C ALA A 220 29.68 -12.26 23.94
N ARG A 221 29.61 -11.08 23.31
CA ARG A 221 30.72 -10.15 23.11
C ARG A 221 30.67 -8.97 24.09
N GLY A 222 29.81 -9.04 25.11
CA GLY A 222 29.67 -8.01 26.14
C GLY A 222 28.98 -6.73 25.67
N LYS A 223 28.24 -6.77 24.55
CA LYS A 223 27.40 -5.64 24.15
C LYS A 223 26.07 -5.72 24.85
N GLU A 224 25.67 -4.60 25.42
CA GLU A 224 24.41 -4.44 26.12
C GLU A 224 23.40 -3.80 25.17
N GLN A 225 22.20 -4.35 25.16
CA GLN A 225 21.06 -3.81 24.46
C GLN A 225 19.94 -3.60 25.46
N ALA A 226 19.53 -2.35 25.70
CA ALA A 226 18.30 -2.08 26.45
C ALA A 226 17.18 -1.67 25.52
N ARG A 227 16.01 -2.25 25.73
CA ARG A 227 14.76 -1.82 25.11
C ARG A 227 13.87 -1.25 26.20
N ILE A 228 13.32 -0.07 25.95
CA ILE A 228 12.43 0.67 26.85
C ILE A 228 11.17 1.04 26.07
N ARG A 229 9.99 0.81 26.64
CA ARG A 229 8.70 1.22 26.08
C ARG A 229 8.18 2.45 26.80
N PHE A 230 7.87 3.49 26.04
CA PHE A 230 7.21 4.69 26.53
C PHE A 230 5.75 4.73 26.09
N THR A 231 4.86 5.12 26.99
CA THR A 231 3.44 5.35 26.70
C THR A 231 3.01 6.78 27.01
N GLN A 232 3.80 7.51 27.79
CA GLN A 232 3.52 8.88 28.19
C GLN A 232 4.70 9.82 27.90
N LYS A 233 4.38 11.04 27.46
CA LYS A 233 5.36 12.12 27.20
C LYS A 233 6.28 12.41 28.39
N LYS A 234 5.75 12.42 29.62
CA LYS A 234 6.52 12.68 30.84
C LYS A 234 7.69 11.70 31.05
N GLN A 235 7.60 10.48 30.52
CA GLN A 235 8.65 9.46 30.67
C GLN A 235 9.91 9.83 29.86
N VAL A 236 9.73 10.35 28.65
CA VAL A 236 10.85 10.80 27.80
C VAL A 236 11.40 12.16 28.25
N GLU A 237 10.64 12.92 29.03
CA GLU A 237 11.11 14.19 29.61
C GLU A 237 11.85 14.03 30.95
N SER A 238 11.84 12.82 31.50
CA SER A 238 12.43 12.52 32.82
C SER A 238 13.94 12.77 32.84
N LYS A 239 14.45 13.26 33.99
CA LYS A 239 15.89 13.50 34.19
C LYS A 239 16.71 12.23 34.02
N SER A 240 16.20 11.10 34.53
CA SER A 240 16.87 9.79 34.44
C SER A 240 17.04 9.32 32.99
N PHE A 241 16.02 9.52 32.14
CA PHE A 241 16.13 9.17 30.73
C PHE A 241 17.13 10.07 29.99
N LYS A 242 17.12 11.39 30.24
CA LYS A 242 18.11 12.32 29.67
C LYS A 242 19.55 11.95 30.06
N ALA A 243 19.75 11.57 31.33
CA ALA A 243 21.04 11.11 31.83
C ALA A 243 21.50 9.81 31.15
N LEU A 244 20.58 8.86 30.93
CA LEU A 244 20.86 7.63 30.19
C LEU A 244 21.35 7.94 28.76
N LEU A 245 20.63 8.79 28.02
CA LEU A 245 21.02 9.15 26.66
C LEU A 245 22.41 9.80 26.63
N THR A 246 22.69 10.72 27.56
CA THR A 246 24.01 11.38 27.62
C THR A 246 25.13 10.38 27.91
N SER A 247 24.88 9.32 28.68
CA SER A 247 25.88 8.28 28.97
C SER A 247 26.23 7.37 27.78
N ILE A 248 25.46 7.43 26.69
CA ILE A 248 25.61 6.60 25.49
C ILE A 248 26.18 7.42 24.31
N LYS A 249 26.34 8.74 24.48
CA LYS A 249 26.97 9.63 23.49
C LYS A 249 28.41 9.23 23.21
#